data_AF-A0A959Y5X0-F1
#
_entry.id   AF-A0A959Y5X0-F1
#
_cell.length_a   1.000
_cell.length_b   1.000
_cell.length_c   1.000
_cell.angle_alpha   90.00
_cell.angle_beta   90.00
_cell.angle_gamma   90.00
#
_symmetry.space_group_name_H-M   'P 1'
#
loop_
_entity.id
_entity.type
_entity.pdbx_description
1 polymer ?
#
loop_
_entity_poly.entity_id
_entity_poly.type
_entity_poly.pdbx_seq_one_letter_code
_entity_poly.pdbx_strand_id
1 'polypeptide(L)'
;IVDTYGGKGAHGGGAFSGKDPSKVDRSAAYATRHIAKHLVAAGVCDECLVQVAYAIGVAKPVGLYVNTYGTARVALSDGEIARRIGAMKEFDMRPYFIEQRFQLRTPIYA
;
A
#
# COMPACT_ATOMS: atom_id res chain seq x y z
N ILE A 1 -12.08 4.52 -9.53
CA ILE A 1 -11.11 4.68 -10.65
C ILE A 1 -10.63 6.11 -10.78
N VAL A 2 -11.54 7.11 -10.88
CA VAL A 2 -11.16 8.53 -10.85
C VAL A 2 -10.35 8.88 -9.60
N ASP A 3 -10.78 8.44 -8.42
CA ASP A 3 -10.09 8.67 -7.14
C ASP A 3 -8.69 8.04 -7.01
N THR A 4 -8.31 7.17 -7.93
CA THR A 4 -7.07 6.39 -7.84
C THR A 4 -6.14 6.69 -8.98
N TYR A 5 -6.07 5.81 -9.97
CA TYR A 5 -4.99 5.81 -10.95
C TYR A 5 -5.52 5.91 -12.39
N GLY A 6 -6.79 6.32 -12.57
CA GLY A 6 -7.34 6.61 -13.90
C GLY A 6 -7.34 5.42 -14.88
N GLY A 7 -7.37 4.19 -14.35
CA GLY A 7 -7.32 2.96 -15.15
C GLY A 7 -5.93 2.32 -15.25
N LYS A 8 -4.85 3.02 -14.86
CA LYS A 8 -3.52 2.41 -14.72
C LYS A 8 -3.40 1.63 -13.40
N GLY A 9 -2.64 0.53 -13.39
CA GLY A 9 -2.45 -0.31 -12.20
C GLY A 9 -3.66 -1.23 -11.96
N ALA A 10 -4.11 -1.33 -10.72
CA ALA A 10 -5.24 -2.19 -10.34
C ALA A 10 -6.08 -1.57 -9.22
N HIS A 11 -7.29 -2.10 -9.00
CA HIS A 11 -8.22 -1.62 -7.97
C HIS A 11 -8.85 -2.80 -7.22
N GLY A 12 -8.86 -2.74 -5.89
CA GLY A 12 -9.42 -3.81 -5.03
C GLY A 12 -10.94 -3.76 -4.86
N GLY A 13 -11.59 -2.70 -5.32
CA GLY A 13 -13.06 -2.55 -5.36
C GLY A 13 -13.65 -1.62 -4.28
N GLY A 14 -12.94 -1.36 -3.19
CA GLY A 14 -13.41 -0.49 -2.11
C GLY A 14 -13.43 1.00 -2.48
N ALA A 15 -14.53 1.70 -2.20
CA ALA A 15 -14.62 3.16 -2.26
C ALA A 15 -13.89 3.83 -1.09
N PHE A 16 -13.48 5.10 -1.23
CA PHE A 16 -12.82 5.86 -0.17
C PHE A 16 -13.77 6.72 0.66
N SER A 17 -14.56 7.59 0.04
CA SER A 17 -15.40 8.60 0.72
C SER A 17 -16.40 8.01 1.72
N GLY A 18 -16.67 8.73 2.82
CA GLY A 18 -17.60 8.30 3.87
C GLY A 18 -17.08 7.22 4.84
N LYS A 19 -15.82 6.78 4.69
CA LYS A 19 -15.21 5.75 5.55
C LYS A 19 -14.18 6.36 6.49
N ASP A 20 -14.24 6.02 7.77
CA ASP A 20 -13.19 6.37 8.72
C ASP A 20 -11.90 5.53 8.48
N PRO A 21 -10.75 5.96 9.03
CA PRO A 21 -9.45 5.32 8.76
C PRO A 21 -9.33 3.85 9.17
N SER A 22 -10.22 3.33 10.01
CA SER A 22 -10.19 1.92 10.40
C SER A 22 -10.59 0.99 9.25
N LYS A 23 -11.12 1.53 8.15
CA LYS A 23 -11.60 0.76 6.99
C LYS A 23 -10.44 0.61 6.02
N VAL A 24 -9.91 -0.60 5.93
CA VAL A 24 -8.70 -0.92 5.16
C VAL A 24 -8.82 -0.60 3.67
N ASP A 25 -10.03 -0.58 3.12
CA ASP A 25 -10.29 -0.11 1.75
C ASP A 25 -9.68 1.26 1.48
N ARG A 26 -9.66 2.15 2.48
CA ARG A 26 -9.08 3.49 2.41
C ARG A 26 -7.65 3.50 2.94
N SER A 27 -7.47 3.15 4.21
CA SER A 27 -6.16 3.34 4.87
C SER A 27 -5.07 2.46 4.28
N ALA A 28 -5.38 1.21 3.92
CA ALA A 28 -4.41 0.34 3.29
C ALA A 28 -4.11 0.74 1.84
N ALA A 29 -5.09 1.29 1.10
CA ALA A 29 -4.83 1.86 -0.22
C ALA A 29 -3.88 3.08 -0.16
N TYR A 30 -4.01 3.92 0.88
CA TYR A 30 -3.04 5.00 1.12
C TYR A 30 -1.65 4.44 1.46
N ALA A 31 -1.59 3.39 2.29
CA ALA A 31 -0.33 2.74 2.64
C ALA A 31 0.37 2.08 1.44
N THR A 32 -0.37 1.41 0.54
CA THR A 32 0.23 0.83 -0.67
C THR A 32 0.69 1.91 -1.64
N ARG A 33 -0.04 3.02 -1.78
CA ARG A 33 0.42 4.19 -2.54
C ARG A 33 1.72 4.74 -1.97
N HIS A 34 1.79 4.86 -0.64
CA HIS A 34 2.98 5.33 0.05
C HIS A 34 4.18 4.43 -0.23
N ILE A 35 4.03 3.10 -0.14
CA ILE A 35 5.09 2.14 -0.48
C ILE A 35 5.52 2.29 -1.95
N ALA A 36 4.58 2.27 -2.89
CA ALA A 36 4.88 2.34 -4.32
C ALA A 36 5.65 3.62 -4.68
N LYS A 37 5.23 4.77 -4.13
CA LYS A 37 5.92 6.05 -4.32
C LYS A 37 7.35 6.01 -3.78
N HIS A 38 7.58 5.38 -2.63
CA HIS A 38 8.92 5.29 -2.04
C HIS A 38 9.83 4.33 -2.81
N LEU A 39 9.32 3.22 -3.33
CA LEU A 39 10.11 2.31 -4.18
C LEU A 39 10.66 3.03 -5.41
N VAL A 40 9.81 3.77 -6.11
CA VAL A 40 10.23 4.54 -7.29
C VAL A 40 11.17 5.68 -6.90
N ALA A 41 10.85 6.44 -5.85
CA ALA A 41 11.68 7.56 -5.38
C ALA A 41 13.07 7.12 -4.90
N ALA A 42 13.18 5.93 -4.29
CA ALA A 42 14.44 5.35 -3.87
C ALA A 42 15.24 4.70 -5.03
N GLY A 43 14.73 4.77 -6.27
CA GLY A 43 15.38 4.20 -7.45
C GLY A 43 15.32 2.68 -7.52
N VAL A 44 14.45 2.02 -6.76
CA VAL A 44 14.33 0.55 -6.76
C VAL A 44 13.74 0.05 -8.08
N CYS A 45 12.82 0.80 -8.68
CA CYS A 45 12.23 0.52 -9.99
C CYS A 45 11.72 1.80 -10.66
N ASP A 46 11.36 1.74 -11.95
CA ASP A 46 10.73 2.87 -12.66
C ASP A 46 9.21 2.92 -12.45
N GLU A 47 8.58 1.75 -12.36
CA GLU A 47 7.19 1.64 -11.97
C GLU A 47 6.94 0.39 -11.12
N CYS A 48 5.88 0.42 -10.32
CA CYS A 48 5.43 -0.75 -9.60
C CYS A 48 3.94 -0.69 -9.27
N LEU A 49 3.37 -1.89 -9.10
CA LEU A 49 2.10 -2.13 -8.44
C LEU A 49 2.37 -2.75 -7.07
N VAL A 50 1.73 -2.23 -6.03
CA VAL A 50 1.76 -2.79 -4.67
C VAL A 50 0.34 -3.19 -4.30
N GLN A 51 0.17 -4.45 -3.92
CA GLN A 51 -1.11 -5.02 -3.50
C GLN A 51 -1.01 -5.52 -2.06
N VAL A 52 -2.06 -5.28 -1.27
CA VAL A 52 -2.20 -5.83 0.08
C VAL A 52 -3.58 -6.47 0.22
N ALA A 53 -3.66 -7.58 0.95
CA ALA A 53 -4.90 -8.30 1.22
C ALA A 53 -5.07 -8.54 2.72
N TYR A 54 -6.31 -8.43 3.21
CA TYR A 54 -6.69 -8.70 4.61
C TYR A 54 -7.82 -9.72 4.67
N ALA A 55 -7.79 -10.55 5.70
CA ALA A 55 -8.95 -11.33 6.11
C ALA A 55 -9.75 -10.53 7.16
N ILE A 56 -11.09 -10.65 7.13
CA ILE A 56 -11.97 -9.99 8.09
C ILE A 56 -11.57 -10.39 9.52
N GLY A 57 -11.40 -9.40 10.41
CA GLY A 57 -11.02 -9.61 11.80
C GLY A 57 -9.53 -9.88 12.05
N VAL A 58 -8.69 -9.95 11.01
CA VAL A 58 -7.25 -10.19 11.15
C VAL A 58 -6.47 -8.90 10.93
N ALA A 59 -5.72 -8.46 11.95
CA ALA A 59 -4.97 -7.20 11.87
C ALA A 59 -3.78 -7.27 10.90
N LYS A 60 -3.07 -8.40 10.85
CA LYS A 60 -1.96 -8.59 9.92
C LYS A 60 -2.51 -8.89 8.51
N PRO A 61 -1.91 -8.32 7.44
CA PRO A 61 -2.30 -8.69 6.09
C PRO A 61 -2.01 -10.18 5.85
N VAL A 62 -2.87 -10.82 5.06
CA VAL A 62 -2.65 -12.20 4.59
C VAL A 62 -1.68 -12.26 3.40
N GLY A 63 -1.45 -11.12 2.74
CA GLY A 63 -0.47 -11.01 1.67
C GLY A 63 -0.08 -9.57 1.38
N LEU A 64 1.18 -9.38 1.00
CA LEU A 64 1.75 -8.15 0.44
C LEU A 64 2.51 -8.54 -0.83
N TYR A 65 2.16 -7.94 -1.96
CA TYR A 65 2.71 -8.26 -3.26
C TYR A 65 3.25 -6.99 -3.92
N VAL A 66 4.35 -7.14 -4.63
CA VAL A 66 4.95 -6.11 -5.48
C VAL A 66 5.01 -6.69 -6.89
N ASN A 67 4.80 -5.86 -7.89
CA ASN A 67 5.10 -6.15 -9.29
C ASN A 67 5.81 -4.93 -9.87
N THR A 68 7.07 -5.06 -10.25
CA THR A 68 7.86 -3.94 -10.83
C THR A 68 7.74 -3.86 -12.34
N TYR A 69 6.95 -4.73 -12.96
CA TYR A 69 6.79 -4.84 -14.41
C TYR A 69 8.13 -5.01 -15.15
N GLY A 70 9.11 -5.66 -14.51
CA GLY A 70 10.45 -5.86 -15.06
C GLY A 70 11.35 -4.63 -15.01
N THR A 71 10.95 -3.56 -14.31
CA THR A 71 11.73 -2.31 -14.21
C THR A 71 12.61 -2.22 -12.95
N ALA A 72 12.73 -3.32 -12.19
CA ALA A 72 13.59 -3.36 -11.02
C ALA A 72 15.06 -3.06 -11.37
N ARG A 73 15.68 -2.17 -10.59
CA ARG A 73 17.10 -1.77 -10.69
C ARG A 73 17.99 -2.40 -9.62
N VAL A 74 17.42 -3.31 -8.83
CA VAL A 74 18.09 -4.03 -7.76
C VAL A 74 18.14 -5.51 -8.09
N ALA A 75 19.15 -6.22 -7.59
CA ALA A 75 19.28 -7.67 -7.73
C ALA A 75 18.35 -8.41 -6.74
N LEU A 76 17.05 -8.09 -6.76
CA LEU A 76 16.01 -8.71 -5.95
C LEU A 76 14.79 -8.98 -6.84
N SER A 77 14.20 -10.15 -6.68
CA SER A 77 12.88 -10.45 -7.23
C SER A 77 11.80 -9.58 -6.58
N ASP A 78 10.68 -9.40 -7.27
CA ASP A 78 9.52 -8.66 -6.73
C ASP A 78 9.02 -9.24 -5.40
N GLY A 79 9.07 -10.57 -5.25
CA GLY A 79 8.75 -11.25 -3.99
C GLY A 79 9.75 -10.94 -2.86
N GLU A 80 11.04 -10.78 -3.17
CA GLU A 80 12.05 -10.34 -2.20
C GLU A 80 11.88 -8.89 -1.79
N ILE A 81 11.54 -8.01 -2.75
CA ILE A 81 11.20 -6.61 -2.47
C ILE A 81 10.00 -6.58 -1.51
N ALA A 82 8.93 -7.32 -1.80
CA ALA A 82 7.75 -7.42 -0.95
C ALA A 82 8.09 -7.93 0.47
N ARG A 83 8.90 -8.99 0.58
CA ARG A 83 9.35 -9.52 1.88
C ARG A 83 10.17 -8.52 2.68
N ARG A 84 11.07 -7.78 2.04
CA ARG A 84 11.88 -6.75 2.71
C ARG A 84 11.00 -5.62 3.22
N ILE A 85 10.06 -5.12 2.43
CA ILE A 85 9.11 -4.09 2.86
C ILE A 85 8.27 -4.59 4.04
N GLY A 86 7.73 -5.81 3.96
CA GLY A 86 6.91 -6.40 5.02
C GLY A 86 7.65 -6.62 6.35
N ALA A 87 8.99 -6.65 6.33
CA ALA A 87 9.83 -6.76 7.51
C ALA A 87 10.25 -5.39 8.11
N MET A 88 10.05 -4.29 7.39
CA MET A 88 10.37 -2.94 7.85
C MET A 88 9.28 -2.40 8.78
N LYS A 89 9.68 -1.88 9.94
CA LYS A 89 8.74 -1.33 10.94
C LYS A 89 8.03 -0.08 10.41
N GLU A 90 8.71 0.68 9.59
CA GLU A 90 8.23 1.89 8.92
C GLU A 90 7.06 1.58 7.97
N PHE A 91 6.98 0.34 7.48
CA PHE A 91 5.96 -0.14 6.56
C PHE A 91 4.98 -1.14 7.19
N ASP A 92 4.83 -1.13 8.51
CA ASP A 92 3.86 -2.00 9.19
C ASP A 92 2.44 -1.77 8.64
N MET A 93 1.87 -2.82 8.06
CA MET A 93 0.59 -2.80 7.37
C MET A 93 -0.60 -3.11 8.29
N ARG A 94 -0.41 -3.24 9.61
CA ARG A 94 -1.55 -3.36 10.52
C ARG A 94 -2.33 -2.02 10.59
N PRO A 95 -3.68 -2.02 10.54
CA PRO A 95 -4.47 -0.79 10.44
C PRO A 95 -4.11 0.28 11.49
N TYR A 96 -3.93 -0.13 12.75
CA TYR A 96 -3.51 0.75 13.83
C TYR A 96 -2.21 1.51 13.50
N PHE A 97 -1.19 0.83 12.99
CA PHE A 97 0.10 1.45 12.68
C PHE A 97 0.02 2.35 11.45
N ILE A 98 -0.81 2.01 10.47
CA ILE A 98 -1.09 2.88 9.32
C ILE A 98 -1.74 4.19 9.79
N GLU A 99 -2.76 4.09 10.65
CA GLU A 99 -3.47 5.24 11.19
C GLU A 99 -2.54 6.18 11.98
N GLN A 100 -1.67 5.62 12.83
CA GLN A 100 -0.70 6.39 13.60
C GLN A 100 0.36 7.04 12.71
N ARG A 101 0.95 6.27 11.79
CA ARG A 101 2.02 6.75 10.89
C ARG A 101 1.57 7.93 10.05
N PHE A 102 0.32 7.95 9.61
CA PHE A 102 -0.21 9.01 8.75
C PHE A 102 -1.14 9.99 9.49
N GLN A 103 -1.26 9.88 10.81
CA GLN A 103 -2.13 10.73 11.63
C GLN A 103 -3.56 10.84 11.09
N LEU A 104 -4.12 9.69 10.67
CA LEU A 104 -5.38 9.64 9.92
C LEU A 104 -6.61 10.03 10.75
N ARG A 105 -6.51 10.06 12.08
CA ARG A 105 -7.60 10.49 12.97
C ARG A 105 -7.65 12.02 13.13
N THR A 106 -7.63 12.71 11.99
CA THR A 106 -7.70 14.16 11.88
C THR A 106 -8.72 14.53 10.77
N PRO A 107 -9.34 15.70 10.82
CA PRO A 107 -10.36 16.11 9.84
C PRO A 107 -9.72 16.56 8.52
N ILE A 108 -9.15 15.62 7.76
CA ILE A 108 -8.36 15.88 6.53
C ILE A 108 -8.99 15.30 5.25
N TYR A 109 -10.26 14.91 5.29
CA TYR A 109 -10.93 14.15 4.22
C TYR A 109 -12.06 14.89 3.50
N ALA A 110 -12.26 16.17 3.83
CA ALA A 110 -13.31 17.02 3.25
C ALA A 110 -12.80 17.77 2.01
#